data_AF-A0A1N7PBP3-F1
#
_entry.id   AF-A0A1N7PBP3-F1
#
_cell.length_a   1.000
_cell.length_b   1.000
_cell.length_c   1.000
_cell.angle_alpha   90.00
_cell.angle_beta   90.00
_cell.angle_gamma   90.00
#
_symmetry.space_group_name_H-M   'P 1'
#
loop_
_entity.id
_entity.type
_entity.pdbx_description
1 polymer ?
#
loop_
_entity_poly.entity_id
_entity_poly.type
_entity_poly.pdbx_seq_one_letter_code
_entity_poly.pdbx_strand_id
1 'polypeptide(L)' 'MAKHKLFNYFKTSPKTIHLAVMTYVRLPLSLGNVEGLLHQCGANLSHEIVSVWWHRFGPSFSAKIRKRQIKRRKASR' A
#
# COMPACT_ATOMS: atom_id res chain seq x y z
N MET A 1 0.18 8.59 18.88
CA MET A 1 -0.93 7.80 18.31
C MET A 1 -1.68 8.67 17.30
N ALA A 2 -1.36 8.57 16.01
CA ALA A 2 -2.02 9.34 14.94
C ALA A 2 -2.02 8.56 13.61
N LYS A 3 -2.19 7.24 13.67
CA LYS A 3 -2.03 6.35 12.50
C LYS A 3 -3.36 6.00 11.81
N HIS A 4 -4.50 6.38 12.38
CA HIS A 4 -5.83 6.00 11.89
C HIS A 4 -6.55 7.09 11.07
N LYS A 5 -6.17 8.37 11.18
CA LYS A 5 -6.95 9.48 10.60
C LYS A 5 -6.90 9.55 9.07
N LEU A 6 -5.94 8.87 8.43
CA LEU A 6 -5.84 8.80 6.97
C LEU A 6 -6.71 7.68 6.36
N PHE A 7 -7.04 6.65 7.15
CA PHE A 7 -7.85 5.51 6.69
C PHE A 7 -9.35 5.73 6.91
N ASN A 8 -9.73 6.62 7.84
CA ASN A 8 -11.13 6.94 8.13
C ASN A 8 -11.91 7.59 6.96
N TYR A 9 -11.21 8.10 5.93
CA TYR A 9 -11.86 8.65 4.73
C TYR A 9 -12.35 7.58 3.77
N PHE A 10 -11.84 6.36 3.89
CA PHE A 10 -12.21 5.26 3.01
C PHE A 10 -13.09 4.28 3.80
N LYS A 11 -14.25 3.93 3.24
CA LYS A 11 -15.10 2.85 3.79
C LYS A 11 -14.41 1.48 3.74
N THR A 12 -13.24 1.39 3.12
CA THR A 12 -12.43 0.18 3.00
C THR A 12 -11.51 -0.02 4.20
N SER A 13 -11.37 -1.27 4.59
CA SER A 13 -10.53 -1.65 5.72
C SER A 13 -9.08 -1.17 5.51
N PRO A 14 -8.43 -0.59 6.54
CA PRO A 14 -7.04 -0.15 6.46
C PRO A 14 -6.07 -1.28 6.09
N LYS A 15 -6.44 -2.54 6.35
CA LYS A 15 -5.68 -3.73 5.92
C LYS A 15 -5.64 -3.85 4.39
N THR A 16 -6.77 -3.64 3.72
CA THR A 16 -6.89 -3.67 2.25
C THR A 16 -6.07 -2.56 1.61
N ILE A 17 -6.14 -1.34 2.17
CA ILE A 17 -5.36 -0.19 1.68
C ILE A 17 -3.87 -0.47 1.82
N HIS A 18 -3.45 -1.03 2.96
CA HIS A 18 -2.05 -1.41 3.18
C HIS A 18 -1.59 -2.45 2.16
N LEU A 19 -2.39 -3.47 1.90
CA LEU A 19 -2.07 -4.56 0.98
C LEU A 19 -1.95 -4.02 -0.45
N ALA A 20 -2.95 -3.27 -0.93
CA ALA A 20 -2.94 -2.65 -2.25
C ALA A 20 -1.68 -1.80 -2.48
N VAL A 21 -1.42 -0.88 -1.56
CA VAL A 21 -0.27 0.03 -1.67
C VAL A 21 1.04 -0.75 -1.57
N MET A 22 1.18 -1.70 -0.63
CA MET A 22 2.41 -2.51 -0.53
C MET A 22 2.66 -3.36 -1.77
N THR A 23 1.62 -3.95 -2.35
CA THR A 23 1.72 -4.75 -3.57
C THR A 23 2.19 -3.89 -4.72
N TYR A 24 1.63 -2.69 -4.89
CA TYR A 24 2.06 -1.73 -5.91
C TYR A 24 3.50 -1.23 -5.71
N VAL A 25 3.95 -1.00 -4.47
CA VAL A 25 5.33 -0.54 -4.21
C VAL A 25 6.36 -1.65 -4.45
N ARG A 26 6.02 -2.90 -4.11
CA ARG A 26 6.98 -4.00 -4.10
C ARG A 26 7.06 -4.75 -5.41
N LEU A 27 5.96 -4.81 -6.14
CA LEU A 27 5.85 -5.54 -7.37
C LEU A 27 5.37 -4.56 -8.45
N PRO A 28 6.10 -4.40 -9.56
CA PRO A 28 5.60 -3.69 -10.74
C PRO A 28 4.54 -4.58 -11.42
N LEU A 29 3.45 -4.86 -10.71
CA LEU A 29 2.34 -5.63 -11.25
C LEU A 29 1.53 -4.76 -12.20
N SER A 30 1.13 -5.36 -13.31
CA SER A 30 0.15 -4.78 -14.22
C SER A 30 -1.13 -4.41 -13.46
N LEU A 31 -1.72 -3.27 -13.81
CA LEU A 31 -2.88 -2.67 -13.14
C LEU A 31 -4.04 -3.68 -12.94
N GLY A 32 -4.32 -4.52 -13.92
CA GLY A 32 -5.36 -5.56 -13.84
C GLY A 32 -5.08 -6.66 -12.81
N ASN A 33 -3.81 -6.97 -12.53
CA ASN A 33 -3.46 -7.98 -11.53
C ASN A 33 -3.68 -7.45 -10.11
N VAL A 34 -3.53 -6.14 -9.92
CA VAL A 34 -3.84 -5.47 -8.65
C VAL A 34 -5.36 -5.41 -8.44
N GLU A 35 -6.11 -5.13 -9.49
CA GLU A 35 -7.57 -5.13 -9.46
C GLU A 35 -8.14 -6.51 -9.10
N GLY A 36 -7.62 -7.58 -9.70
CA GLY A 36 -8.03 -8.96 -9.36
C GLY A 36 -7.75 -9.32 -7.89
N LEU A 37 -6.61 -8.89 -7.34
CA LEU A 37 -6.28 -9.11 -5.93
C LEU A 37 -7.21 -8.34 -4.99
N LEU A 38 -7.58 -7.11 -5.37
CA LEU A 38 -8.50 -6.30 -4.56
C LEU A 38 -9.94 -6.83 -4.64
N HIS A 39 -10.34 -7.31 -5.82
CA HIS A 39 -11.63 -7.94 -6.03
C HIS A 39 -11.76 -9.23 -5.21
N GLN A 40 -10.74 -10.09 -5.18
CA GLN A 40 -10.70 -11.25 -4.29
C GLN A 40 -10.72 -10.89 -2.80
N CYS A 41 -10.21 -9.71 -2.44
CA CYS A 41 -10.24 -9.21 -1.06
C CYS A 41 -11.61 -8.60 -0.67
N GLY A 42 -12.63 -8.70 -1.54
CA GLY A 42 -13.97 -8.14 -1.33
C GLY A 42 -14.04 -6.62 -1.46
N ALA A 43 -12.99 -6.00 -2.00
CA ALA A 43 -12.93 -4.57 -2.23
C ALA A 43 -13.01 -4.31 -3.73
N ASN A 44 -14.22 -3.96 -4.21
CA ASN A 44 -14.40 -3.52 -5.59
C ASN A 44 -13.83 -2.11 -5.74
N LEU A 45 -12.53 -2.02 -6.03
CA LEU A 45 -11.79 -0.77 -6.14
C LEU A 45 -11.09 -0.72 -7.49
N SER A 46 -11.41 0.29 -8.29
CA SER A 46 -10.75 0.52 -9.56
C SER A 46 -9.31 0.99 -9.38
N HIS A 47 -8.50 0.79 -10.42
CA HIS A 47 -7.10 1.22 -10.46
C HIS A 47 -6.89 2.70 -10.09
N GLU A 48 -7.85 3.57 -10.42
CA GLU A 48 -7.80 5.00 -10.12
C GLU A 48 -7.71 5.26 -8.61
N ILE A 49 -8.44 4.49 -7.80
CA ILE A 49 -8.40 4.61 -6.34
C ILE A 49 -7.03 4.20 -5.81
N VAL A 50 -6.44 3.15 -6.38
CA VAL A 50 -5.09 2.71 -6.04
C VAL A 50 -4.05 3.78 -6.40
N SER A 51 -4.22 4.46 -7.55
CA SER A 51 -3.37 5.58 -7.97
C SER A 51 -3.47 6.77 -7.00
N VAL A 52 -4.69 7.13 -6.57
CA VAL A 52 -4.91 8.17 -5.56
C VAL A 52 -4.26 7.79 -4.22
N TRP A 53 -4.39 6.53 -3.80
CA TRP A 53 -3.72 6.03 -2.61
C TRP A 53 -2.21 6.05 -2.75
N TRP A 54 -1.67 5.71 -3.91
CA TRP A 54 -0.24 5.83 -4.19
C TRP A 54 0.24 7.28 -4.06
N HIS A 55 -0.46 8.23 -4.65
CA HIS A 55 -0.09 9.64 -4.55
C HIS A 55 -0.11 10.14 -3.09
N ARG A 56 -1.06 9.65 -2.29
CA ARG A 56 -1.25 10.07 -0.88
C ARG A 56 -0.34 9.34 0.12
N PHE A 57 -0.13 8.04 -0.07
CA PHE A 57 0.55 7.16 0.89
C PHE A 57 1.93 6.70 0.43
N GLY A 58 2.23 6.77 -0.87
CA GLY A 58 3.47 6.34 -1.49
C GLY A 58 4.72 6.84 -0.75
N PRO A 59 4.87 8.15 -0.46
CA PRO A 59 6.04 8.66 0.27
C PRO A 59 6.21 8.04 1.66
N SER A 60 5.12 7.87 2.40
CA SER A 60 5.14 7.26 3.74
C SER A 60 5.50 5.77 3.71
N PHE A 61 5.04 5.04 2.70
CA PHE A 61 5.33 3.62 2.52
C PHE A 61 6.75 3.37 2.02
N SER A 62 7.17 4.12 1.00
CA SER A 62 8.53 4.08 0.46
C SER A 62 9.57 4.39 1.55
N ALA A 63 9.32 5.39 2.39
CA ALA A 63 10.18 5.70 3.53
C ALA A 63 10.27 4.55 4.55
N LYS A 64 9.15 3.88 4.85
CA LYS A 64 9.13 2.71 5.75
C LYS A 64 9.90 1.52 5.16
N ILE A 65 9.75 1.26 3.86
CA ILE A 65 10.46 0.19 3.17
C ILE A 65 11.97 0.49 3.17
N ARG A 66 12.36 1.72 2.84
CA ARG A 66 13.76 2.16 2.87
C ARG A 66 14.38 2.04 4.25
N LYS A 67 13.67 2.46 5.31
CA LYS A 67 14.12 2.29 6.70
C LYS A 67 14.30 0.81 7.08
N ARG A 68 13.38 -0.06 6.70
CA ARG A 68 13.48 -1.52 6.95
C ARG A 68 14.66 -2.14 6.20
N GLN A 69 14.88 -1.75 4.95
CA GLN A 69 16.02 -2.19 4.13
C GLN A 69 17.36 -1.80 4.77
N ILE A 70 17.50 -0.53 5.20
CA ILE A 70 18.71 -0.04 5.88
C ILE A 70 18.94 -0.81 7.18
N LYS A 71 17.89 -1.02 7.99
CA LYS A 71 18.00 -1.79 9.24
C LYS A 71 18.45 -3.23 8.97
N ARG A 72 17.90 -3.90 7.96
CA ARG A 72 18.32 -5.25 7.56
C ARG A 72 19.79 -5.29 7.14
N ARG A 73 20.24 -4.34 6.29
CA ARG A 73 21.66 -4.25 5.90
C ARG A 73 22.59 -4.03 7.08
N LYS A 74 22.18 -3.22 8.07
CA LYS A 74 22.97 -2.99 9.30
C LYS A 74 22.99 -4.18 10.25
N ALA A 75 21.96 -5.05 10.23
CA ALA A 75 21.91 -6.24 11.07
C ALA A 75 22.70 -7.44 10.49
N SER A 76 23.06 -7.39 9.20
CA SER A 76 23.96 -8.35 8.54
C SER A 76 25.43 -7.95 8.59
N ARG A 77 25.78 -6.82 9.22
CA ARG A 77 27.16 -6.38 9.51
C ARG A 77 27.43 -6.57 10.98
#